data_AF-A0AA39ZI75-F1
#
_entry.id   AF-A0AA39ZI75-F1
#
_cell.length_a   1.000
_cell.length_b   1.000
_cell.length_c   1.000
_cell.angle_alpha   90.00
_cell.angle_beta   90.00
_cell.angle_gamma   90.00
#
_symmetry.space_group_name_H-M   'P 1'
#
loop_
_entity.id
_entity.type
_entity.pdbx_description
1 polymer ?
#
loop_
_entity_poly.entity_id
_entity_poly.type
_entity_poly.pdbx_seq_one_letter_code
_entity_poly.pdbx_strand_id
1 'polypeptide(L)'
;MDIDALLRKRPSEVSIEVLDSDHYHVLVKAIQNILSTELAELSIAQLIDGLPLMMWVFEGRGCLLEKGHPLLEHENLCEGAIEQARLFRETFEPAILQFSSKIMQAFQNSEIGSREFKMRLVELTAVAVHNIAVLIYQRHPKLHSQEEINSTVSWKIPPRWIEDDGLKPRWEKVIEPHPTLFYHVDYLDHDRYTHGIADVVGYWAEDRIFGGVVLFDRGDSAYECNDIYFHPGRSKGGSRIWKLLDSQFDGLVDFLTSDDATQAPSMTFPISVTKENYDRHDLWDAIALHNIFRDPWERKFPGTKPEEWRDVRAIGDYPELQEAFDKITNYEPEEHFSITIEYDERGLPIVTKRARDPEASEDNVSQASSSKRRKLGGESGNTPLPPSESPLGSPPSLGSPPPLDSPPRFNSPPRSRSPEPLELPSSHDGNLREIALTQGPTELPVAAAPQSPKSPQPAEVPGPESITCLDKEVTENAGIGSKEMVAESKNVDTDSPKST
;
A
#
# COMPACT_ATOMS: atom_id res chain seq x y z
N MET A 1 -4.11 0.72 27.74
CA MET A 1 -2.86 1.34 27.29
C MET A 1 -3.07 2.85 27.18
N ASP A 2 -2.23 3.70 27.78
CA ASP A 2 -2.30 5.17 27.59
C ASP A 2 -1.59 5.53 26.29
N ILE A 3 -2.33 5.49 25.18
CA ILE A 3 -1.82 5.78 23.84
C ILE A 3 -1.21 7.20 23.79
N ASP A 4 -1.81 8.16 24.48
CA ASP A 4 -1.32 9.55 24.52
C ASP A 4 0.06 9.67 25.18
N ALA A 5 0.40 8.79 26.12
CA ALA A 5 1.75 8.72 26.69
C ALA A 5 2.78 8.12 25.71
N LEU A 6 2.39 7.13 24.90
CA LEU A 6 3.25 6.53 23.87
C LEU A 6 3.49 7.49 22.70
N LEU A 7 2.48 8.28 22.32
CA LEU A 7 2.58 9.31 21.29
C LEU A 7 3.55 10.45 21.65
N ARG A 8 3.80 10.69 22.95
CA ARG A 8 4.59 11.83 23.44
C ARG A 8 6.10 11.60 23.45
N LYS A 9 6.58 10.37 23.30
CA LYS A 9 8.01 10.06 23.44
C LYS A 9 8.55 9.43 22.17
N ARG A 10 9.33 10.21 21.40
CA ARG A 10 10.10 9.65 20.28
C ARG A 10 11.00 8.52 20.80
N PRO A 11 11.03 7.35 20.13
CA PRO A 11 12.00 6.32 20.45
C PRO A 11 13.42 6.90 20.31
N SER A 12 14.33 6.48 21.18
CA SER A 12 15.75 6.70 20.91
C SER A 12 16.12 5.88 19.68
N GLU A 13 16.92 6.43 18.78
CA GLU A 13 17.36 5.75 17.57
C GLU A 13 18.85 5.40 17.65
N VAL A 14 19.23 4.28 17.03
CA VAL A 14 20.60 3.77 16.97
C VAL A 14 20.88 3.18 15.60
N SER A 15 22.16 3.21 15.19
CA SER A 15 22.63 2.51 13.98
C SER A 15 22.68 0.99 14.20
N ILE A 16 22.63 0.23 13.12
CA ILE A 16 22.79 -1.23 13.11
C ILE A 16 24.15 -1.69 13.67
N GLU A 17 25.18 -0.84 13.64
CA GLU A 17 26.53 -1.16 14.13
C GLU A 17 26.61 -1.46 15.64
N VAL A 18 25.56 -1.16 16.41
CA VAL A 18 25.51 -1.49 17.84
C VAL A 18 25.26 -2.97 18.12
N LEU A 19 24.86 -3.74 17.10
CA LEU A 19 24.63 -5.17 17.21
C LEU A 19 25.94 -5.95 17.38
N ASP A 20 25.87 -7.12 18.01
CA ASP A 20 26.94 -8.10 17.90
C ASP A 20 27.11 -8.60 16.46
N SER A 21 28.24 -9.25 16.20
CA SER A 21 28.62 -9.68 14.86
C SER A 21 27.57 -10.58 14.22
N ASP A 22 26.98 -11.52 14.96
CA ASP A 22 26.09 -12.53 14.41
C ASP A 22 24.73 -11.91 14.04
N HIS A 23 24.15 -11.10 14.94
CA HIS A 23 22.91 -10.37 14.70
C HIS A 23 23.08 -9.35 13.57
N TYR A 24 24.21 -8.63 13.55
CA TYR A 24 24.56 -7.68 12.50
C TYR A 24 24.58 -8.37 11.13
N HIS A 25 25.30 -9.49 11.01
CA HIS A 25 25.43 -10.18 9.72
C HIS A 25 24.10 -10.72 9.20
N VAL A 26 23.25 -11.27 10.07
CA VAL A 26 21.93 -11.78 9.64
C VAL A 26 21.01 -10.65 9.19
N LEU A 27 20.98 -9.53 9.91
CA LEU A 27 20.14 -8.40 9.52
C LEU A 27 20.63 -7.73 8.23
N VAL A 28 21.94 -7.55 8.06
CA VAL A 28 22.52 -7.03 6.81
C VAL A 28 22.17 -7.94 5.64
N LYS A 29 22.28 -9.26 5.81
CA LYS A 29 21.91 -10.22 4.78
C LYS A 29 20.41 -10.13 4.42
N ALA A 30 19.53 -10.04 5.41
CA ALA A 30 18.09 -9.88 5.17
C ALA A 30 17.77 -8.61 4.35
N ILE A 31 18.43 -7.50 4.66
CA ILE A 31 18.30 -6.24 3.91
C ILE A 31 18.83 -6.39 2.48
N GLN A 32 19.98 -7.05 2.29
CA GLN A 32 20.53 -7.28 0.96
C GLN A 32 19.62 -8.20 0.12
N ASN A 33 19.09 -9.26 0.72
CA ASN A 33 18.17 -10.17 0.05
C ASN A 33 16.89 -9.45 -0.39
N ILE A 34 16.26 -8.64 0.46
CA ILE A 34 15.05 -7.91 0.05
C ILE A 34 15.34 -6.87 -1.06
N LEU A 35 16.49 -6.18 -0.98
CA LEU A 35 16.92 -5.22 -2.01
C LEU A 35 17.32 -5.88 -3.33
N SER A 36 17.64 -7.17 -3.33
CA SER A 36 17.93 -7.93 -4.55
C SER A 36 16.68 -8.27 -5.38
N THR A 37 15.48 -8.11 -4.81
CA THR A 37 14.23 -8.40 -5.51
C THR A 37 13.94 -7.40 -6.63
N GLU A 38 13.31 -7.86 -7.71
CA GLU A 38 12.89 -6.99 -8.83
C GLU A 38 11.93 -5.89 -8.37
N LEU A 39 11.06 -6.18 -7.40
CA LEU A 39 10.12 -5.21 -6.85
C LEU A 39 10.82 -4.12 -6.05
N ALA A 40 11.87 -4.46 -5.29
CA ALA A 40 12.67 -3.46 -4.60
C ALA A 40 13.43 -2.57 -5.59
N GLU A 41 14.06 -3.17 -6.62
CA GLU A 41 14.73 -2.42 -7.69
C GLU A 41 13.76 -1.44 -8.37
N LEU A 42 12.58 -1.92 -8.78
CA LEU A 42 11.57 -1.11 -9.45
C LEU A 42 10.97 -0.03 -8.54
N SER A 43 10.75 -0.34 -7.25
CA SER A 43 10.22 0.64 -6.29
C SER A 43 11.24 1.74 -6.02
N ILE A 44 12.51 1.40 -5.83
CA ILE A 44 13.62 2.35 -5.69
C ILE A 44 13.77 3.20 -6.96
N ALA A 45 13.70 2.58 -8.14
CA ALA A 45 13.79 3.30 -9.40
C ALA A 45 12.67 4.33 -9.55
N GLN A 46 11.42 4.03 -9.19
CA GLN A 46 10.34 5.01 -9.17
C GLN A 46 10.60 6.17 -8.19
N LEU A 47 11.18 5.89 -7.01
CA LEU A 47 11.54 6.93 -6.05
C LEU A 47 12.69 7.84 -6.52
N ILE A 48 13.61 7.29 -7.31
CA ILE A 48 14.68 8.04 -7.98
C ILE A 48 14.11 8.83 -9.15
N ASP A 49 13.19 8.25 -9.90
CA ASP A 49 12.49 8.92 -10.99
C ASP A 49 11.74 10.16 -10.50
N GLY A 50 11.08 10.02 -9.35
CA GLY A 50 10.35 11.09 -8.66
C GLY A 50 8.83 11.05 -8.90
N LEU A 51 8.38 10.21 -9.82
CA LEU A 51 6.97 9.91 -10.08
C LEU A 51 6.76 8.38 -10.14
N PRO A 52 5.66 7.86 -9.58
CA PRO A 52 5.34 6.44 -9.75
C PRO A 52 4.85 6.17 -11.17
N LEU A 53 4.95 4.92 -11.60
CA LEU A 53 4.34 4.46 -12.83
C LEU A 53 2.81 4.53 -12.71
N MET A 54 2.13 4.98 -13.76
CA MET A 54 0.67 5.12 -13.79
C MET A 54 -0.06 3.85 -13.32
N MET A 55 0.36 2.68 -13.84
CA MET A 55 -0.26 1.39 -13.50
C MET A 55 -0.26 1.12 -11.99
N TRP A 56 0.79 1.54 -11.29
CA TRP A 56 0.98 1.27 -9.87
C TRP A 56 0.04 2.10 -9.00
N VAL A 57 -0.29 3.31 -9.44
CA VAL A 57 -1.28 4.15 -8.76
C VAL A 57 -2.69 3.62 -9.01
N PHE A 58 -3.00 3.13 -10.21
CA PHE A 58 -4.29 2.46 -10.50
C PHE A 58 -4.50 1.17 -9.70
N GLU A 59 -3.43 0.44 -9.42
CA GLU A 59 -3.50 -0.70 -8.52
C GLU A 59 -3.67 -0.31 -7.05
N GLY A 60 -3.42 0.95 -6.68
CA GLY A 60 -3.63 1.44 -5.32
C GLY A 60 -5.11 1.64 -4.98
N ARG A 61 -5.48 1.30 -3.74
CA ARG A 61 -6.77 1.71 -3.19
C ARG A 61 -6.78 3.21 -2.93
N GLY A 62 -7.96 3.81 -3.11
CA GLY A 62 -8.11 5.26 -2.99
C GLY A 62 -7.36 6.03 -4.07
N CYS A 63 -7.15 5.43 -5.24
CA CYS A 63 -6.63 6.14 -6.41
C CYS A 63 -7.56 7.30 -6.78
N LEU A 64 -6.99 8.51 -6.86
CA LEU A 64 -7.69 9.73 -7.24
C LEU A 64 -7.34 10.18 -8.68
N LEU A 65 -6.73 9.30 -9.48
CA LEU A 65 -6.38 9.62 -10.85
C LEU A 65 -7.62 9.64 -11.75
N GLU A 66 -7.80 10.77 -12.41
CA GLU A 66 -8.91 11.02 -13.32
C GLU A 66 -8.40 11.41 -14.70
N LYS A 67 -9.30 11.36 -15.70
CA LYS A 67 -8.95 11.71 -17.08
C LYS A 67 -8.31 13.10 -17.15
N GLY A 68 -7.11 13.17 -17.75
CA GLY A 68 -6.34 14.40 -17.91
C GLY A 68 -5.30 14.65 -16.79
N HIS A 69 -5.17 13.75 -15.82
CA HIS A 69 -4.08 13.79 -14.85
C HIS A 69 -2.73 13.56 -15.56
N PRO A 70 -1.68 14.41 -15.36
CA PRO A 70 -0.40 14.29 -16.09
C PRO A 70 0.29 12.93 -15.95
N LEU A 71 0.15 12.30 -14.77
CA LEU A 71 0.66 10.96 -14.52
C LEU A 71 0.11 9.88 -15.46
N LEU A 72 -1.02 10.10 -16.15
CA LEU A 72 -1.55 9.12 -17.09
C LEU A 72 -0.62 8.85 -18.29
N GLU A 73 0.32 9.75 -18.55
CA GLU A 73 1.32 9.59 -19.61
C GLU A 73 2.62 8.93 -19.09
N HIS A 74 2.75 8.72 -17.78
CA HIS A 74 3.92 8.16 -17.13
C HIS A 74 3.86 6.61 -17.08
N GLU A 75 3.94 5.99 -18.26
CA GLU A 75 3.89 4.54 -18.43
C GLU A 75 5.24 3.84 -18.23
N ASN A 76 6.34 4.58 -18.42
CA ASN A 76 7.70 4.07 -18.34
C ASN A 76 8.55 4.99 -17.47
N LEU A 77 9.56 4.43 -16.82
CA LEU A 77 10.52 5.21 -16.04
C LEU A 77 11.38 6.09 -16.95
N CYS A 78 11.89 7.20 -16.41
CA CYS A 78 12.92 7.97 -17.11
C CYS A 78 14.19 7.13 -17.37
N GLU A 79 14.89 7.48 -18.44
CA GLU A 79 16.18 6.86 -18.79
C GLU A 79 17.18 7.00 -17.63
N GLY A 80 17.80 5.89 -17.22
CA GLY A 80 18.76 5.86 -16.13
C GLY A 80 18.17 5.56 -14.74
N ALA A 81 16.84 5.53 -14.56
CA ALA A 81 16.23 5.29 -13.25
C ALA A 81 16.61 3.93 -12.65
N ILE A 82 16.55 2.87 -13.47
CA ILE A 82 16.88 1.51 -13.07
C ILE A 82 18.38 1.37 -12.80
N GLU A 83 19.21 1.98 -13.64
CA GLU A 83 20.66 1.97 -13.48
C GLU A 83 21.08 2.66 -12.17
N GLN A 84 20.44 3.77 -11.83
CA GLN A 84 20.67 4.46 -10.55
C GLN A 84 20.15 3.65 -9.35
N ALA A 85 19.03 2.94 -9.50
CA ALA A 85 18.54 2.02 -8.46
C ALA A 85 19.53 0.87 -8.19
N ARG A 86 20.12 0.29 -9.25
CA ARG A 86 21.16 -0.74 -9.14
C ARG A 86 22.43 -0.19 -8.50
N LEU A 87 22.88 0.99 -8.92
CA LEU A 87 24.05 1.65 -8.32
C LEU A 87 23.82 1.95 -6.84
N PHE A 88 22.62 2.43 -6.48
CA PHE A 88 22.25 2.62 -5.08
C PHE A 88 22.36 1.31 -4.31
N ARG A 89 21.79 0.22 -4.81
CA ARG A 89 21.87 -1.11 -4.18
C ARG A 89 23.31 -1.58 -4.00
N GLU A 90 24.15 -1.44 -5.01
CA GLU A 90 25.56 -1.89 -5.00
C GLU A 90 26.42 -1.10 -4.02
N THR A 91 26.10 0.18 -3.80
CA THR A 91 26.84 1.09 -2.91
C THR A 91 26.16 1.29 -1.56
N PHE A 92 25.06 0.59 -1.30
CA PHE A 92 24.27 0.77 -0.10
C PHE A 92 25.01 0.28 1.14
N GLU A 93 25.22 1.19 2.09
CA GLU A 93 25.81 0.89 3.40
C GLU A 93 24.71 0.82 4.47
N PRO A 94 24.43 -0.36 5.06
CA PRO A 94 23.38 -0.51 6.08
C PRO A 94 23.54 0.40 7.31
N ALA A 95 24.77 0.82 7.62
CA ALA A 95 25.11 1.69 8.75
C ALA A 95 24.40 3.05 8.71
N ILE A 96 23.96 3.51 7.53
CA ILE A 96 23.22 4.76 7.37
C ILE A 96 21.81 4.71 7.98
N LEU A 97 21.25 3.51 8.16
CA LEU A 97 19.91 3.32 8.71
C LEU A 97 19.89 3.51 10.22
N GLN A 98 18.77 4.08 10.70
CA GLN A 98 18.51 4.30 12.10
C GLN A 98 17.29 3.49 12.54
N PHE A 99 17.40 2.84 13.68
CA PHE A 99 16.34 1.97 14.21
C PHE A 99 16.02 2.36 15.65
N SER A 100 14.78 2.10 16.06
CA SER A 100 14.39 2.22 17.48
C SER A 100 15.30 1.35 18.35
N SER A 101 15.95 1.98 19.33
CA SER A 101 16.88 1.31 20.25
C SER A 101 16.20 0.17 21.02
N LYS A 102 14.89 0.28 21.26
CA LYS A 102 14.11 -0.78 21.93
C LYS A 102 13.96 -2.02 21.06
N ILE A 103 13.62 -1.83 19.77
CA ILE A 103 13.45 -2.95 18.82
C ILE A 103 14.82 -3.59 18.57
N MET A 104 15.86 -2.76 18.38
CA MET A 104 17.23 -3.24 18.19
C MET A 104 17.72 -4.05 19.39
N GLN A 105 17.49 -3.57 20.61
CA GLN A 105 17.84 -4.31 21.82
C GLN A 105 17.02 -5.61 21.97
N ALA A 106 15.75 -5.61 21.57
CA ALA A 106 14.92 -6.82 21.62
C ALA A 106 15.42 -7.89 20.64
N PHE A 107 15.87 -7.48 19.44
CA PHE A 107 16.53 -8.36 18.49
C PHE A 107 17.85 -8.91 19.03
N GLN A 108 18.72 -8.03 19.53
CA GLN A 108 20.01 -8.37 20.14
C GLN A 108 19.89 -9.34 21.34
N ASN A 109 18.77 -9.30 22.07
CA ASN A 109 18.53 -10.16 23.22
C ASN A 109 17.87 -11.50 22.86
N SER A 110 17.41 -11.67 21.62
CA SER A 110 16.76 -12.89 21.17
C SER A 110 17.79 -13.96 20.81
N GLU A 111 17.48 -15.23 21.07
CA GLU A 111 18.39 -16.32 20.72
C GLU A 111 18.35 -16.56 19.21
N ILE A 112 19.52 -16.61 18.56
CA ILE A 112 19.60 -16.81 17.10
C ILE A 112 18.86 -18.09 16.71
N GLY A 113 17.99 -17.97 15.70
CA GLY A 113 17.17 -19.07 15.21
C GLY A 113 15.87 -19.34 15.98
N SER A 114 15.69 -18.72 17.16
CA SER A 114 14.40 -18.73 17.89
C SER A 114 13.28 -18.08 17.07
N ARG A 115 12.02 -18.37 17.40
CA ARG A 115 10.87 -17.70 16.75
C ARG A 115 10.92 -16.20 17.00
N GLU A 116 11.23 -15.79 18.22
CA GLU A 116 11.37 -14.39 18.61
C GLU A 116 12.41 -13.66 17.76
N PHE A 117 13.58 -14.28 17.56
CA PHE A 117 14.63 -13.74 16.69
C PHE A 117 14.13 -13.55 15.25
N LYS A 118 13.49 -14.58 14.69
CA LYS A 118 12.95 -14.54 13.32
C LYS A 118 11.88 -13.44 13.15
N MET A 119 11.00 -13.29 14.13
CA MET A 119 9.98 -12.24 14.16
C MET A 119 10.61 -10.84 14.17
N ARG A 120 11.62 -10.63 15.03
CA ARG A 120 12.35 -9.37 15.11
C ARG A 120 13.20 -9.08 13.86
N LEU A 121 13.71 -10.11 13.20
CA LEU A 121 14.38 -9.96 11.91
C LEU A 121 13.43 -9.42 10.84
N VAL A 122 12.22 -9.96 10.73
CA VAL A 122 11.20 -9.44 9.80
C VAL A 122 10.83 -8.00 10.15
N GLU A 123 10.65 -7.70 11.45
CA GLU A 123 10.37 -6.34 11.92
C GLU A 123 11.44 -5.33 11.51
N LEU A 124 12.70 -5.63 11.77
CA LEU A 124 13.81 -4.74 11.40
C LEU A 124 13.98 -4.65 9.88
N THR A 125 13.70 -5.71 9.13
CA THR A 125 13.75 -5.69 7.66
C THR A 125 12.66 -4.78 7.08
N ALA A 126 11.44 -4.83 7.60
CA ALA A 126 10.36 -3.93 7.18
C ALA A 126 10.70 -2.47 7.48
N VAL A 127 11.21 -2.18 8.68
CA VAL A 127 11.68 -0.84 9.07
C VAL A 127 12.84 -0.37 8.17
N ALA A 128 13.75 -1.27 7.78
CA ALA A 128 14.83 -0.94 6.86
C ALA A 128 14.31 -0.52 5.48
N VAL A 129 13.36 -1.27 4.90
CA VAL A 129 12.72 -0.92 3.62
C VAL A 129 12.05 0.46 3.70
N HIS A 130 11.29 0.72 4.76
CA HIS A 130 10.68 2.03 5.01
C HIS A 130 11.73 3.14 5.05
N ASN A 131 12.78 2.97 5.84
CA ASN A 131 13.84 3.97 6.02
C ASN A 131 14.67 4.21 4.76
N ILE A 132 14.89 3.18 3.94
CA ILE A 132 15.55 3.31 2.64
C ILE A 132 14.70 4.19 1.72
N ALA A 133 13.39 3.96 1.66
CA ALA A 133 12.49 4.78 0.87
C ALA A 133 12.45 6.24 1.37
N VAL A 134 12.41 6.46 2.68
CA VAL A 134 12.53 7.79 3.30
C VAL A 134 13.83 8.48 2.87
N LEU A 135 14.97 7.77 2.97
CA LEU A 135 16.29 8.27 2.62
C LEU A 135 16.36 8.70 1.16
N ILE A 136 15.92 7.83 0.24
CA ILE A 136 15.95 8.10 -1.20
C ILE A 136 15.02 9.26 -1.53
N TYR A 137 13.79 9.26 -0.99
CA TYR A 137 12.83 10.33 -1.24
C TYR A 137 13.38 11.71 -0.84
N GLN A 138 14.03 11.81 0.31
CA GLN A 138 14.55 13.08 0.84
C GLN A 138 15.87 13.53 0.22
N ARG A 139 16.80 12.60 -0.06
CA ARG A 139 18.19 12.96 -0.36
C ARG A 139 18.61 12.69 -1.79
N HIS A 140 17.96 11.76 -2.47
CA HIS A 140 18.34 11.39 -3.84
C HIS A 140 17.75 12.40 -4.83
N PRO A 141 18.56 13.02 -5.72
CA PRO A 141 18.06 13.85 -6.80
C PRO A 141 17.02 13.10 -7.64
N LYS A 142 15.98 13.81 -8.09
CA LYS A 142 14.93 13.22 -8.94
C LYS A 142 15.27 13.41 -10.42
N LEU A 143 14.89 12.44 -11.25
CA LEU A 143 15.06 12.55 -12.71
C LEU A 143 14.05 13.52 -13.31
N HIS A 144 12.80 13.43 -12.88
CA HIS A 144 11.83 14.48 -13.14
C HIS A 144 12.22 15.78 -12.45
N SER A 145 11.98 16.90 -13.14
CA SER A 145 12.17 18.21 -12.54
C SER A 145 11.18 18.42 -11.39
N GLN A 146 11.57 19.24 -10.41
CA GLN A 146 10.68 19.57 -9.30
C GLN A 146 9.39 20.25 -9.77
N GLU A 147 9.43 20.99 -10.89
CA GLU A 147 8.24 21.61 -11.49
C GLU A 147 7.26 20.56 -12.01
N GLU A 148 7.74 19.57 -12.77
CA GLU A 148 6.92 18.47 -13.28
C GLU A 148 6.30 17.67 -12.13
N ILE A 149 7.12 17.31 -11.13
CA ILE A 149 6.65 16.60 -9.93
C ILE A 149 5.55 17.41 -9.24
N ASN A 150 5.78 18.69 -8.98
CA ASN A 150 4.81 19.55 -8.34
C ASN A 150 3.52 19.69 -9.16
N SER A 151 3.61 19.89 -10.47
CA SER A 151 2.44 20.01 -11.34
C SER A 151 1.61 18.72 -11.40
N THR A 152 2.29 17.57 -11.28
CA THR A 152 1.65 16.26 -11.34
C THR A 152 1.00 15.91 -10.00
N VAL A 153 1.70 16.13 -8.88
CA VAL A 153 1.19 15.85 -7.53
C VAL A 153 0.07 16.83 -7.13
N SER A 154 0.20 18.11 -7.48
CA SER A 154 -0.79 19.14 -7.12
C SER A 154 -1.93 19.27 -8.13
N TRP A 155 -2.01 18.37 -9.12
CA TRP A 155 -3.07 18.38 -10.11
C TRP A 155 -4.43 18.22 -9.44
N LYS A 156 -5.39 19.06 -9.88
CA LYS A 156 -6.75 19.07 -9.36
C LYS A 156 -7.72 18.92 -10.50
N ILE A 157 -8.75 18.11 -10.27
CA ILE A 157 -9.90 18.04 -11.16
C ILE A 157 -10.59 19.40 -11.12
N PRO A 158 -10.77 20.08 -12.27
CA PRO A 158 -11.53 21.32 -12.32
C PRO A 158 -12.97 21.07 -11.84
N PRO A 159 -13.54 21.95 -11.00
CA PRO A 159 -14.88 21.75 -10.48
C PRO A 159 -15.89 21.78 -11.63
N ARG A 160 -16.82 20.83 -11.63
CA ARG A 160 -17.79 20.60 -12.70
C ARG A 160 -19.14 20.14 -12.17
N TRP A 161 -20.17 20.35 -12.98
CA TRP A 161 -21.45 19.69 -12.78
C TRP A 161 -21.36 18.24 -13.26
N ILE A 162 -21.73 17.30 -12.40
CA ILE A 162 -21.93 15.90 -12.78
C ILE A 162 -23.43 15.68 -12.97
N GLU A 163 -23.78 15.21 -14.15
CA GLU A 163 -25.11 14.70 -14.48
C GLU A 163 -25.01 13.18 -14.58
N ASP A 164 -25.50 12.47 -13.57
CA ASP A 164 -25.60 11.01 -13.59
C ASP A 164 -27.05 10.63 -13.93
N ASP A 165 -27.24 9.60 -14.75
CA ASP A 165 -28.57 9.15 -15.19
C ASP A 165 -29.49 8.86 -13.99
N GLY A 166 -30.62 9.56 -13.95
CA GLY A 166 -31.62 9.40 -12.89
C GLY A 166 -31.30 10.11 -11.57
N LEU A 167 -30.17 10.79 -11.45
CA LEU A 167 -29.81 11.60 -10.28
C LEU A 167 -29.87 13.09 -10.60
N LYS A 168 -30.12 13.92 -9.58
CA LYS A 168 -30.07 15.38 -9.75
C LYS A 168 -28.62 15.80 -10.00
N PRO A 169 -28.38 16.73 -10.95
CA PRO A 169 -27.04 17.27 -11.17
C PRO A 169 -26.43 17.74 -9.86
N ARG A 170 -25.22 17.27 -9.57
CA ARG A 170 -24.48 17.66 -8.36
C ARG A 170 -23.22 18.42 -8.74
N TRP A 171 -22.89 19.40 -7.92
CA TRP A 171 -21.62 20.11 -8.04
C TRP A 171 -20.54 19.27 -7.38
N GLU A 172 -19.58 18.80 -8.19
CA GLU A 172 -18.43 18.06 -7.68
C GLU A 172 -17.48 19.05 -6.98
N LYS A 173 -17.28 18.84 -5.68
CA LYS A 173 -16.29 19.61 -4.93
C LYS A 173 -14.89 19.19 -5.37
N VAL A 174 -13.98 20.16 -5.39
CA VAL A 174 -12.56 19.90 -5.61
C VAL A 174 -12.08 18.94 -4.52
N ILE A 175 -11.59 17.77 -4.93
CA ILE A 175 -10.89 16.85 -4.06
C ILE A 175 -9.45 17.34 -3.96
N GLU A 176 -8.98 17.60 -2.75
CA GLU A 176 -7.59 17.99 -2.53
C GLU A 176 -6.68 16.79 -2.82
N PRO A 177 -5.62 16.98 -3.62
CA PRO A 177 -4.72 15.89 -3.95
C PRO A 177 -3.92 15.47 -2.72
N HIS A 178 -3.47 14.22 -2.73
CA HIS A 178 -2.55 13.74 -1.71
C HIS A 178 -1.20 14.46 -1.81
N PRO A 179 -0.47 14.61 -0.68
CA PRO A 179 0.80 15.35 -0.64
C PRO A 179 1.93 14.67 -1.44
N THR A 180 1.73 13.42 -1.86
CA THR A 180 2.61 12.64 -2.71
C THR A 180 1.78 11.60 -3.46
N LEU A 181 2.28 11.13 -4.61
CA LEU A 181 1.69 10.01 -5.36
C LEU A 181 2.22 8.64 -4.90
N PHE A 182 3.27 8.63 -4.07
CA PHE A 182 3.79 7.46 -3.38
C PHE A 182 3.09 7.29 -2.03
N TYR A 183 1.86 6.79 -2.02
CA TYR A 183 1.08 6.67 -0.79
C TYR A 183 0.37 5.33 -0.67
N HIS A 184 0.16 4.93 0.58
CA HIS A 184 -0.88 4.00 0.99
C HIS A 184 -2.02 4.81 1.61
N VAL A 185 -3.28 4.59 1.17
CA VAL A 185 -4.43 5.45 1.52
C VAL A 185 -4.65 5.61 3.03
N ASP A 186 -4.34 4.58 3.81
CA ASP A 186 -4.50 4.61 5.27
C ASP A 186 -3.29 5.16 6.05
N TYR A 187 -2.19 5.54 5.40
CA TYR A 187 -0.97 6.05 6.05
C TYR A 187 -0.58 7.44 5.52
N LEU A 188 -1.52 8.38 5.61
CA LEU A 188 -1.40 9.75 5.08
C LEU A 188 -1.15 10.82 6.16
N ASP A 189 -1.01 10.42 7.43
CA ASP A 189 -0.89 11.29 8.60
C ASP A 189 0.53 11.88 8.77
N HIS A 190 1.07 12.41 7.66
CA HIS A 190 2.38 13.05 7.57
C HIS A 190 2.59 14.21 8.56
N ASP A 191 1.52 14.81 9.08
CA ASP A 191 1.57 15.82 10.13
C ASP A 191 2.10 15.28 11.47
N ARG A 192 2.02 13.96 11.68
CA ARG A 192 2.42 13.28 12.92
C ARG A 192 3.71 12.48 12.79
N TYR A 193 4.11 12.15 11.55
CA TYR A 193 5.27 11.33 11.28
C TYR A 193 6.59 12.09 11.48
N THR A 194 7.64 11.39 11.91
CA THR A 194 8.93 12.00 12.25
C THR A 194 9.60 12.67 11.04
N HIS A 195 9.48 12.06 9.86
CA HIS A 195 10.02 12.49 8.58
C HIS A 195 8.94 13.07 7.65
N GLY A 196 7.75 13.35 8.18
CA GLY A 196 6.66 13.98 7.45
C GLY A 196 6.18 13.14 6.26
N ILE A 197 6.14 13.77 5.07
CA ILE A 197 5.70 13.11 3.83
C ILE A 197 6.59 11.92 3.49
N ALA A 198 7.87 11.94 3.84
CA ALA A 198 8.77 10.84 3.52
C ALA A 198 8.35 9.53 4.21
N ASP A 199 7.74 9.58 5.39
CA ASP A 199 7.21 8.38 6.03
C ASP A 199 5.99 7.81 5.28
N VAL A 200 5.15 8.65 4.65
CA VAL A 200 4.07 8.19 3.74
C VAL A 200 4.66 7.35 2.60
N VAL A 201 5.79 7.82 2.06
CA VAL A 201 6.53 7.14 0.98
C VAL A 201 7.14 5.82 1.47
N GLY A 202 7.61 5.77 2.72
CA GLY A 202 8.09 4.55 3.35
C GLY A 202 7.02 3.46 3.44
N TYR A 203 5.82 3.81 3.92
CA TYR A 203 4.68 2.88 3.95
C TYR A 203 4.25 2.42 2.55
N TRP A 204 4.30 3.32 1.56
CA TRP A 204 4.07 2.93 0.17
C TRP A 204 5.11 1.89 -0.29
N ALA A 205 6.40 2.10 -0.01
CA ALA A 205 7.44 1.17 -0.42
C ALA A 205 7.28 -0.22 0.24
N GLU A 206 6.91 -0.28 1.52
CA GLU A 206 6.58 -1.55 2.18
C GLU A 206 5.43 -2.27 1.47
N ASP A 207 4.33 -1.58 1.21
CA ASP A 207 3.18 -2.14 0.49
C ASP A 207 3.56 -2.70 -0.90
N ARG A 208 4.43 -1.97 -1.60
CA ARG A 208 4.90 -2.37 -2.92
C ARG A 208 5.77 -3.62 -2.88
N ILE A 209 6.72 -3.68 -1.95
CA ILE A 209 7.73 -4.73 -1.88
C ILE A 209 7.18 -5.98 -1.18
N PHE A 210 6.59 -5.82 0.00
CA PHE A 210 6.06 -6.95 0.77
C PHE A 210 4.66 -7.36 0.33
N GLY A 211 3.84 -6.46 -0.23
CA GLY A 211 2.43 -6.72 -0.52
C GLY A 211 1.45 -6.13 0.50
N GLY A 212 1.98 -5.41 1.48
CA GLY A 212 1.25 -4.63 2.46
C GLY A 212 2.22 -3.95 3.42
N VAL A 213 1.74 -2.92 4.13
CA VAL A 213 2.47 -2.38 5.27
C VAL A 213 2.58 -3.46 6.34
N VAL A 214 3.78 -3.68 6.87
CA VAL A 214 4.04 -4.75 7.83
C VAL A 214 3.72 -4.26 9.24
N LEU A 215 2.79 -4.93 9.89
CA LEU A 215 2.28 -4.63 11.22
C LEU A 215 2.59 -5.80 12.17
N PHE A 216 2.56 -5.52 13.47
CA PHE A 216 2.87 -6.49 14.51
C PHE A 216 1.78 -6.51 15.57
N ASP A 217 1.46 -7.69 16.09
CA ASP A 217 0.77 -7.78 17.38
C ASP A 217 1.76 -7.35 18.48
N ARG A 218 1.46 -6.18 19.05
CA ARG A 218 2.28 -5.52 20.07
C ARG A 218 1.95 -5.93 21.50
N GLY A 219 0.95 -6.80 21.67
CA GLY A 219 0.47 -7.25 22.97
C GLY A 219 0.18 -6.10 23.94
N ASP A 220 0.24 -6.39 25.22
CA ASP A 220 -0.09 -5.41 26.26
C ASP A 220 1.02 -4.36 26.48
N SER A 221 2.27 -4.72 26.15
CA SER A 221 3.42 -3.83 26.35
C SER A 221 3.59 -2.76 25.28
N ALA A 222 2.86 -2.84 24.16
CA ALA A 222 3.07 -2.03 22.95
C ALA A 222 4.41 -2.25 22.24
N TYR A 223 5.23 -3.21 22.70
CA TYR A 223 6.57 -3.48 22.18
C TYR A 223 6.81 -4.97 21.89
N GLU A 224 5.83 -5.83 22.13
CA GLU A 224 5.91 -7.23 21.70
C GLU A 224 5.89 -7.35 20.18
N CYS A 225 6.16 -8.55 19.70
CA CYS A 225 6.14 -8.92 18.30
C CYS A 225 5.63 -10.36 18.24
N ASN A 226 4.37 -10.55 18.66
CA ASN A 226 3.80 -11.86 18.88
C ASN A 226 3.43 -12.54 17.55
N ASP A 227 2.91 -11.75 16.61
CA ASP A 227 2.49 -12.18 15.27
C ASP A 227 2.69 -11.04 14.24
N ILE A 228 2.78 -11.42 12.96
CA ILE A 228 2.99 -10.49 11.83
C ILE A 228 1.71 -10.38 11.02
N TYR A 229 1.34 -9.15 10.70
CA TYR A 229 0.15 -8.82 9.93
C TYR A 229 0.50 -7.93 8.76
N PHE A 230 -0.18 -8.09 7.64
CA PHE A 230 0.03 -7.26 6.46
C PHE A 230 -1.22 -6.42 6.23
N HIS A 231 -1.02 -5.13 6.02
CA HIS A 231 -2.06 -4.22 5.59
C HIS A 231 -1.88 -3.90 4.10
N PRO A 232 -2.55 -4.63 3.19
CA PRO A 232 -2.39 -4.43 1.76
C PRO A 232 -2.93 -3.07 1.35
N GLY A 233 -2.32 -2.40 0.38
CA GLY A 233 -2.79 -1.14 -0.20
C GLY A 233 -3.37 -1.28 -1.60
N ARG A 234 -3.39 -2.51 -2.14
CA ARG A 234 -3.79 -2.80 -3.52
C ARG A 234 -5.31 -3.01 -3.65
N SER A 235 -5.90 -2.57 -4.76
CA SER A 235 -7.33 -2.64 -5.05
C SER A 235 -7.84 -4.06 -5.31
N LYS A 236 -6.99 -4.93 -5.83
CA LYS A 236 -7.28 -6.35 -6.06
C LYS A 236 -7.01 -7.25 -4.83
N GLY A 237 -6.38 -6.69 -3.78
CA GLY A 237 -6.21 -7.36 -2.48
C GLY A 237 -7.30 -6.91 -1.52
N GLY A 238 -7.74 -7.81 -0.63
CA GLY A 238 -8.69 -7.46 0.43
C GLY A 238 -8.27 -6.18 1.18
N SER A 239 -9.24 -5.42 1.68
CA SER A 239 -9.02 -4.20 2.44
C SER A 239 -8.66 -4.39 3.90
N ARG A 240 -8.80 -5.61 4.41
CA ARG A 240 -8.56 -5.92 5.83
C ARG A 240 -7.10 -6.29 6.08
N ILE A 241 -6.64 -5.97 7.29
CA ILE A 241 -5.35 -6.40 7.81
C ILE A 241 -5.43 -7.90 8.03
N TRP A 242 -4.44 -8.66 7.58
CA TRP A 242 -4.47 -10.12 7.64
C TRP A 242 -3.21 -10.69 8.27
N LYS A 243 -3.36 -11.74 9.08
CA LYS A 243 -2.24 -12.42 9.74
C LYS A 243 -1.48 -13.30 8.75
N LEU A 244 -0.15 -13.23 8.78
CA LEU A 244 0.72 -14.10 8.00
C LEU A 244 0.56 -15.57 8.46
N LEU A 245 0.41 -16.50 7.52
CA LEU A 245 0.39 -17.94 7.84
C LEU A 245 1.79 -18.38 8.28
N ASP A 246 1.87 -19.44 9.10
CA ASP A 246 3.16 -20.02 9.51
C ASP A 246 4.01 -20.41 8.29
N SER A 247 3.39 -20.96 7.23
CA SER A 247 4.11 -21.28 5.98
C SER A 247 4.61 -20.06 5.22
N GLN A 248 3.87 -18.95 5.22
CA GLN A 248 4.30 -17.69 4.61
C GLN A 248 5.39 -17.03 5.46
N PHE A 249 5.31 -17.14 6.78
CA PHE A 249 6.31 -16.66 7.72
C PHE A 249 7.63 -17.43 7.57
N ASP A 250 7.58 -18.76 7.59
CA ASP A 250 8.76 -19.61 7.40
C ASP A 250 9.39 -19.35 6.03
N GLY A 251 8.60 -19.28 4.96
CA GLY A 251 9.09 -18.95 3.62
C GLY A 251 9.75 -17.56 3.53
N LEU A 252 9.19 -16.55 4.22
CA LEU A 252 9.80 -15.23 4.31
C LEU A 252 11.13 -15.27 5.07
N VAL A 253 11.20 -15.95 6.21
CA VAL A 253 12.42 -16.07 7.02
C VAL A 253 13.51 -16.84 6.27
N ASP A 254 13.16 -17.93 5.61
CA ASP A 254 14.08 -18.72 4.78
C ASP A 254 14.66 -17.87 3.66
N PHE A 255 13.82 -17.06 3.00
CA PHE A 255 14.28 -16.10 1.99
C PHE A 255 15.24 -15.04 2.58
N LEU A 256 14.88 -14.43 3.71
CA LEU A 256 15.69 -13.38 4.34
C LEU A 256 17.04 -13.88 4.85
N THR A 257 17.14 -15.17 5.20
CA THR A 257 18.36 -15.77 5.75
C THR A 257 19.18 -16.57 4.73
N SER A 258 18.66 -16.80 3.52
CA SER A 258 19.33 -17.55 2.46
C SER A 258 20.67 -16.93 2.06
N ASP A 259 21.68 -17.78 1.87
CA ASP A 259 22.97 -17.41 1.30
C ASP A 259 22.89 -17.10 -0.20
N ASP A 260 21.90 -17.67 -0.88
CA ASP A 260 21.64 -17.44 -2.30
C ASP A 260 20.15 -17.14 -2.49
N ALA A 261 19.82 -15.85 -2.62
CA ALA A 261 18.45 -15.40 -2.85
C ALA A 261 17.87 -15.94 -4.17
N THR A 262 18.70 -16.38 -5.13
CA THR A 262 18.26 -16.97 -6.40
C THR A 262 17.89 -18.45 -6.29
N GLN A 263 18.34 -19.13 -5.23
CA GLN A 263 18.04 -20.53 -4.94
C GLN A 263 17.12 -20.72 -3.72
N ALA A 264 16.75 -19.63 -3.05
CA ALA A 264 15.82 -19.66 -1.93
C ALA A 264 14.48 -20.31 -2.37
N PRO A 265 13.80 -21.04 -1.47
CA PRO A 265 12.50 -21.63 -1.76
C PRO A 265 11.53 -20.57 -2.31
N SER A 266 10.55 -21.03 -3.10
CA SER A 266 9.57 -20.29 -3.94
C SER A 266 8.72 -19.22 -3.20
N MET A 267 9.36 -18.30 -2.48
CA MET A 267 8.70 -17.13 -1.91
C MET A 267 8.59 -16.08 -3.00
N THR A 268 7.36 -15.87 -3.47
CA THR A 268 7.05 -14.84 -4.46
C THR A 268 6.72 -13.55 -3.74
N PHE A 269 7.42 -12.47 -4.09
CA PHE A 269 7.02 -11.12 -3.72
C PHE A 269 6.14 -10.51 -4.83
N PRO A 270 5.13 -9.69 -4.49
CA PRO A 270 4.66 -9.40 -3.14
C PRO A 270 3.96 -10.62 -2.51
N ILE A 271 4.02 -10.74 -1.19
CA ILE A 271 3.28 -11.76 -0.44
C ILE A 271 1.79 -11.44 -0.57
N SER A 272 1.06 -12.36 -1.18
CA SER A 272 -0.37 -12.19 -1.45
C SER A 272 -1.21 -12.87 -0.38
N VAL A 273 -2.29 -12.21 0.01
CA VAL A 273 -3.33 -12.82 0.86
C VAL A 273 -4.01 -13.97 0.13
N THR A 274 -4.22 -15.09 0.80
CA THR A 274 -4.97 -16.22 0.28
C THR A 274 -6.25 -16.44 1.09
N LYS A 275 -7.10 -17.37 0.64
CA LYS A 275 -8.34 -17.73 1.36
C LYS A 275 -8.05 -18.41 2.71
N GLU A 276 -6.86 -18.98 2.87
CA GLU A 276 -6.41 -19.64 4.09
C GLU A 276 -6.01 -18.64 5.18
N ASN A 277 -5.73 -17.37 4.84
CA ASN A 277 -5.56 -16.29 5.81
C ASN A 277 -6.93 -15.91 6.41
N TYR A 278 -7.46 -16.69 7.34
CA TYR A 278 -8.77 -16.42 7.96
C TYR A 278 -8.74 -15.31 9.00
N ASP A 279 -7.60 -15.11 9.67
CA ASP A 279 -7.45 -14.10 10.70
C ASP A 279 -7.28 -12.71 10.07
N ARG A 280 -8.38 -11.95 10.06
CA ARG A 280 -8.49 -10.66 9.39
C ARG A 280 -9.22 -9.64 10.25
N HIS A 281 -8.67 -8.45 10.30
CA HIS A 281 -9.18 -7.35 11.11
C HIS A 281 -9.43 -6.11 10.26
N ASP A 282 -10.53 -5.42 10.57
CA ASP A 282 -10.71 -4.06 10.13
C ASP A 282 -9.70 -3.15 10.84
N LEU A 283 -9.34 -2.05 10.19
CA LEU A 283 -8.36 -1.08 10.68
C LEU A 283 -8.58 -0.64 12.12
N TRP A 284 -9.84 -0.36 12.48
CA TRP A 284 -10.19 0.06 13.82
C TRP A 284 -10.05 -1.07 14.83
N ASP A 285 -10.57 -2.26 14.52
CA ASP A 285 -10.53 -3.41 15.44
C ASP A 285 -9.09 -3.86 15.70
N ALA A 286 -8.24 -3.84 14.68
CA ALA A 286 -6.83 -4.17 14.77
C ALA A 286 -6.11 -3.37 15.86
N ILE A 287 -6.31 -2.04 15.90
CA ILE A 287 -5.70 -1.18 16.93
C ILE A 287 -6.47 -1.29 18.25
N ALA A 288 -7.80 -1.18 18.21
CA ALA A 288 -8.64 -1.02 19.40
C ALA A 288 -8.72 -2.27 20.28
N LEU A 289 -8.74 -3.45 19.64
CA LEU A 289 -9.06 -4.71 20.29
C LEU A 289 -7.88 -5.68 20.29
N HIS A 290 -6.95 -5.54 19.33
CA HIS A 290 -5.91 -6.54 19.09
C HIS A 290 -4.47 -5.99 19.22
N ASN A 291 -4.27 -4.70 19.50
CA ASN A 291 -2.94 -4.07 19.58
C ASN A 291 -2.06 -4.30 18.34
N ILE A 292 -2.67 -4.35 17.15
CA ILE A 292 -1.96 -4.59 15.87
C ILE A 292 -1.58 -3.25 15.22
N PHE A 293 -0.30 -2.90 15.32
CA PHE A 293 0.30 -1.70 14.71
C PHE A 293 1.83 -1.83 14.61
N ARG A 294 2.47 -1.15 13.66
CA ARG A 294 3.94 -1.00 13.62
C ARG A 294 4.36 -0.02 14.69
N ASP A 295 3.84 1.21 14.61
CA ASP A 295 4.12 2.29 15.56
C ASP A 295 2.82 2.84 16.17
N PRO A 296 2.77 3.20 17.47
CA PRO A 296 1.55 3.75 18.10
C PRO A 296 1.00 5.02 17.42
N TRP A 297 1.83 5.72 16.65
CA TRP A 297 1.51 6.97 15.96
C TRP A 297 1.27 6.81 14.46
N GLU A 298 1.38 5.60 13.90
CA GLU A 298 1.33 5.38 12.45
C GLU A 298 0.00 5.74 11.79
N ARG A 299 -1.10 5.73 12.55
CA ARG A 299 -2.46 5.98 12.07
C ARG A 299 -3.23 6.86 13.06
N LYS A 300 -4.12 7.72 12.56
CA LYS A 300 -5.15 8.38 13.39
C LYS A 300 -6.17 7.34 13.84
N PHE A 301 -6.27 7.18 15.17
CA PHE A 301 -7.20 6.25 15.78
C PHE A 301 -8.40 7.02 16.36
N PRO A 302 -9.59 6.92 15.74
CA PRO A 302 -10.78 7.57 16.27
C PRO A 302 -11.23 6.86 17.56
N GLY A 303 -11.58 7.64 18.58
CA GLY A 303 -12.00 7.11 19.89
C GLY A 303 -13.29 6.28 19.86
N THR A 304 -14.03 6.32 18.75
CA THR A 304 -15.21 5.49 18.50
C THR A 304 -15.04 4.75 17.19
N LYS A 305 -15.50 3.49 17.14
CA LYS A 305 -15.54 2.71 15.90
C LYS A 305 -16.33 3.50 14.85
N PRO A 306 -15.75 3.80 13.67
CA PRO A 306 -16.50 4.43 12.60
C PRO A 306 -17.71 3.59 12.25
N GLU A 307 -18.83 4.23 11.93
CA GLU A 307 -19.95 3.52 11.32
C GLU A 307 -19.45 2.80 10.07
N GLU A 308 -19.82 1.53 9.93
CA GLU A 308 -19.39 0.71 8.79
C GLU A 308 -20.13 1.21 7.55
N TRP A 309 -19.53 2.16 6.83
CA TRP A 309 -20.08 2.70 5.58
C TRP A 309 -20.05 1.71 4.43
N ARG A 310 -19.38 0.55 4.60
CA ARG A 310 -19.37 -0.53 3.62
C ARG A 310 -20.70 -1.25 3.65
N ASP A 311 -21.55 -0.91 2.69
CA ASP A 311 -22.78 -1.62 2.37
C ASP A 311 -22.52 -2.97 1.68
N VAL A 312 -21.33 -3.15 1.09
CA VAL A 312 -20.91 -4.39 0.42
C VAL A 312 -19.75 -5.06 1.16
N ARG A 313 -19.95 -6.35 1.51
CA ARG A 313 -18.92 -7.24 2.05
C ARG A 313 -18.51 -8.27 1.00
N ALA A 314 -17.23 -8.28 0.63
CA ALA A 314 -16.69 -9.25 -0.31
C ALA A 314 -16.12 -10.47 0.43
N ILE A 315 -16.28 -11.66 -0.16
CA ILE A 315 -15.67 -12.91 0.36
C ILE A 315 -14.16 -12.78 0.49
N GLY A 316 -13.55 -12.04 -0.45
CA GLY A 316 -12.12 -11.73 -0.43
C GLY A 316 -11.67 -10.88 0.76
N ASP A 317 -12.58 -10.35 1.59
CA ASP A 317 -12.31 -9.66 2.85
C ASP A 317 -12.87 -10.40 4.07
N TYR A 318 -13.98 -11.13 3.87
CA TYR A 318 -14.66 -11.91 4.89
C TYR A 318 -14.71 -13.37 4.44
N PRO A 319 -13.61 -14.13 4.58
CA PRO A 319 -13.55 -15.52 4.12
C PRO A 319 -14.61 -16.40 4.81
N GLU A 320 -15.06 -16.04 6.00
CA GLU A 320 -16.17 -16.68 6.71
C GLU A 320 -17.51 -16.60 5.96
N LEU A 321 -17.68 -15.64 5.03
CA LEU A 321 -18.88 -15.55 4.21
C LEU A 321 -18.90 -16.57 3.07
N GLN A 322 -17.78 -17.22 2.75
CA GLN A 322 -17.71 -18.20 1.66
C GLN A 322 -18.78 -19.29 1.81
N GLU A 323 -18.99 -19.82 3.02
CA GLU A 323 -20.00 -20.86 3.27
C GLU A 323 -21.42 -20.35 2.97
N ALA A 324 -21.72 -19.10 3.32
CA ALA A 324 -23.02 -18.49 3.03
C ALA A 324 -23.23 -18.30 1.52
N PHE A 325 -22.19 -17.87 0.79
CA PHE A 325 -22.22 -17.75 -0.66
C PHE A 325 -22.34 -19.11 -1.36
N ASP A 326 -21.66 -20.14 -0.88
CA ASP A 326 -21.75 -21.49 -1.41
C ASP A 326 -23.17 -22.05 -1.23
N LYS A 327 -23.80 -21.80 -0.08
CA LYS A 327 -25.20 -22.18 0.18
C LYS A 327 -26.17 -21.48 -0.76
N ILE A 328 -25.95 -20.20 -1.05
CA ILE A 328 -26.80 -19.44 -1.98
C ILE A 328 -26.59 -19.92 -3.43
N THR A 329 -25.35 -20.17 -3.83
CA THR A 329 -25.01 -20.56 -5.20
C THR A 329 -25.45 -21.98 -5.53
N ASN A 330 -25.33 -22.89 -4.56
CA ASN A 330 -25.76 -24.29 -4.67
C ASN A 330 -27.23 -24.49 -4.25
N TYR A 331 -27.98 -23.41 -4.03
CA TYR A 331 -29.40 -23.50 -3.72
C TYR A 331 -30.16 -23.97 -4.95
N GLU A 332 -30.55 -25.24 -4.97
CA GLU A 332 -31.60 -25.72 -5.87
C GLU A 332 -32.95 -25.44 -5.22
N PRO A 333 -33.80 -24.59 -5.82
CA PRO A 333 -35.12 -24.34 -5.28
C PRO A 333 -35.95 -25.62 -5.34
N GLU A 334 -36.54 -26.03 -4.20
CA GLU A 334 -37.42 -27.19 -4.14
C GLU A 334 -38.69 -27.01 -5.00
N GLU A 335 -39.04 -25.75 -5.34
CA GLU A 335 -40.12 -25.41 -6.26
C GLU A 335 -39.66 -24.41 -7.33
N HIS A 336 -39.84 -24.75 -8.60
CA HIS A 336 -39.72 -23.80 -9.69
C HIS A 336 -40.87 -22.79 -9.61
N PHE A 337 -40.61 -21.62 -9.04
CA PHE A 337 -41.55 -20.51 -9.14
C PHE A 337 -41.34 -19.78 -10.47
N SER A 338 -42.36 -19.77 -11.32
CA SER A 338 -42.40 -18.88 -12.48
C SER A 338 -42.80 -17.47 -12.01
N ILE A 339 -41.87 -16.52 -12.12
CA ILE A 339 -42.21 -15.10 -12.00
C ILE A 339 -42.66 -14.62 -13.38
N THR A 340 -43.96 -14.42 -13.56
CA THR A 340 -44.48 -13.65 -14.69
C THR A 340 -44.28 -12.17 -14.35
N ILE A 341 -43.34 -11.52 -15.03
CA ILE A 341 -43.15 -10.06 -14.91
C ILE A 341 -44.15 -9.40 -15.86
N GLU A 342 -45.22 -8.84 -15.31
CA GLU A 342 -46.15 -8.00 -16.07
C GLU A 342 -45.61 -6.57 -16.12
N TYR A 343 -45.86 -5.85 -17.21
CA TYR A 343 -45.42 -4.46 -17.38
C TYR A 343 -46.65 -3.55 -17.45
N ASP A 344 -46.57 -2.38 -16.81
CA ASP A 344 -47.61 -1.36 -16.94
C ASP A 344 -47.57 -0.70 -18.32
N GLU A 345 -48.55 0.15 -18.63
CA GLU A 345 -48.65 0.88 -19.91
C GLU A 345 -47.43 1.80 -20.17
N ARG A 346 -46.56 2.02 -19.17
CA ARG A 346 -45.32 2.79 -19.27
C ARG A 346 -44.08 1.90 -19.41
N GLY A 347 -44.26 0.58 -19.50
CA GLY A 347 -43.16 -0.39 -19.61
C GLY A 347 -42.43 -0.66 -18.31
N LEU A 348 -43.03 -0.36 -17.15
CA LEU A 348 -42.43 -0.63 -15.84
C LEU A 348 -42.97 -1.95 -15.26
N PRO A 349 -42.11 -2.80 -14.67
CA PRO A 349 -42.53 -4.08 -14.11
C PRO A 349 -43.48 -3.88 -12.92
N ILE A 350 -44.65 -4.51 -13.00
CA ILE A 350 -45.67 -4.57 -11.95
C ILE A 350 -45.34 -5.79 -11.07
N VAL A 351 -44.89 -5.55 -9.84
CA VAL A 351 -44.75 -6.60 -8.84
C VAL A 351 -46.10 -6.83 -8.16
N THR A 352 -46.86 -7.81 -8.64
CA THR A 352 -48.07 -8.25 -7.92
C THR A 352 -47.63 -9.11 -6.73
N LYS A 353 -47.92 -8.65 -5.51
CA LYS A 353 -47.78 -9.52 -4.31
C LYS A 353 -48.73 -10.69 -4.50
N ARG A 354 -48.21 -11.91 -4.65
CA ARG A 354 -49.03 -13.13 -4.53
C ARG A 354 -49.79 -13.05 -3.20
N ALA A 355 -51.11 -13.18 -3.25
CA ALA A 355 -51.91 -13.34 -2.05
C ALA A 355 -51.39 -14.57 -1.30
N ARG A 356 -51.08 -14.41 -0.02
CA ARG A 356 -50.71 -15.50 0.88
C ARG A 356 -51.88 -16.49 0.90
N ASP A 357 -51.62 -17.77 0.66
CA ASP A 357 -52.64 -18.82 0.74
C ASP A 357 -53.38 -18.73 2.09
N PRO A 358 -54.71 -18.62 2.10
CA PRO A 358 -55.49 -18.47 3.33
C PRO A 358 -55.63 -19.77 4.15
N GLU A 359 -55.06 -20.89 3.71
CA GLU A 359 -55.15 -22.19 4.39
C GLU A 359 -53.90 -22.63 5.17
N ALA A 360 -52.85 -21.79 5.25
CA ALA A 360 -51.78 -22.03 6.21
C ALA A 360 -52.24 -21.62 7.62
N SER A 361 -52.81 -22.58 8.34
CA SER A 361 -53.37 -22.49 9.69
C SER A 361 -52.54 -21.64 10.66
N GLU A 362 -53.21 -20.67 11.28
CA GLU A 362 -52.78 -19.93 12.47
C GLU A 362 -52.69 -20.88 13.67
N ASP A 363 -51.59 -21.61 13.81
CA ASP A 363 -51.22 -22.28 15.07
C ASP A 363 -49.70 -22.52 15.08
N ASN A 364 -48.92 -21.46 15.36
CA ASN A 364 -47.61 -21.48 16.04
C ASN A 364 -46.83 -20.15 15.92
N VAL A 365 -47.49 -19.00 16.10
CA VAL A 365 -46.77 -17.75 16.37
C VAL A 365 -47.42 -17.04 17.55
N SER A 366 -47.18 -17.59 18.74
CA SER A 366 -47.50 -16.93 20.01
C SER A 366 -46.43 -17.22 21.05
N GLN A 367 -45.15 -17.20 20.68
CA GLN A 367 -44.06 -16.97 21.62
C GLN A 367 -42.87 -16.30 20.90
N ALA A 368 -42.78 -14.97 21.02
CA ALA A 368 -41.54 -14.16 21.10
C ALA A 368 -41.77 -12.76 20.55
N SER A 369 -42.34 -11.87 21.38
CA SER A 369 -42.01 -10.42 21.41
C SER A 369 -42.97 -9.68 22.35
N SER A 370 -42.78 -9.85 23.66
CA SER A 370 -43.30 -8.89 24.64
C SER A 370 -42.12 -8.25 25.39
N SER A 371 -41.49 -7.25 24.78
CA SER A 371 -40.58 -6.35 25.50
C SER A 371 -41.42 -5.35 26.29
N LYS A 372 -41.71 -5.78 27.51
CA LYS A 372 -42.51 -5.10 28.53
C LYS A 372 -41.75 -3.86 29.02
N ARG A 373 -42.21 -2.69 28.60
CA ARG A 373 -41.88 -1.37 29.18
C ARG A 373 -42.33 -1.38 30.65
N ARG A 374 -41.40 -1.52 31.59
CA ARG A 374 -41.68 -1.44 33.04
C ARG A 374 -41.24 -0.08 33.57
N LYS A 375 -42.24 0.72 33.92
CA LYS A 375 -42.16 1.93 34.74
C LYS A 375 -42.51 1.48 36.16
N LEU A 376 -41.62 1.63 37.13
CA LEU A 376 -41.91 1.51 38.56
C LEU A 376 -41.14 2.61 39.28
N GLY A 377 -41.87 3.53 39.93
CA GLY A 377 -41.37 4.25 41.11
C GLY A 377 -41.19 3.26 42.26
N GLY A 378 -40.54 3.57 43.36
CA GLY A 378 -40.01 4.80 43.90
C GLY A 378 -39.96 4.58 45.40
N GLU A 379 -38.82 4.79 46.04
CA GLU A 379 -38.69 4.93 47.50
C GLU A 379 -37.24 5.38 47.80
N SER A 380 -37.05 6.61 48.29
CA SER A 380 -35.80 7.06 48.88
C SER A 380 -36.10 7.84 50.16
N GLY A 381 -35.48 7.43 51.27
CA GLY A 381 -35.53 8.12 52.55
C GLY A 381 -34.42 9.18 52.72
N ASN A 382 -34.85 10.34 53.22
CA ASN A 382 -34.23 11.26 54.20
C ASN A 382 -32.75 11.72 54.09
N THR A 383 -32.60 13.00 53.66
CA THR A 383 -31.95 14.21 54.28
C THR A 383 -30.51 14.16 54.87
N PRO A 384 -29.77 15.31 55.06
CA PRO A 384 -30.04 16.73 54.71
C PRO A 384 -28.88 17.56 54.07
N LEU A 385 -29.25 18.73 53.51
CA LEU A 385 -28.40 19.86 53.01
C LEU A 385 -27.74 20.68 54.13
N PRO A 386 -26.70 21.50 53.84
CA PRO A 386 -26.90 22.96 53.61
C PRO A 386 -25.84 23.59 52.64
N PRO A 387 -25.71 24.93 52.49
CA PRO A 387 -26.61 25.83 51.78
C PRO A 387 -25.94 26.61 50.62
N SER A 388 -26.79 27.29 49.87
CA SER A 388 -26.56 28.16 48.71
C SER A 388 -25.79 29.45 48.98
N GLU A 389 -24.95 29.88 48.02
CA GLU A 389 -24.75 31.28 47.64
C GLU A 389 -24.83 31.43 46.11
N SER A 390 -25.45 32.52 45.66
CA SER A 390 -25.61 32.97 44.25
C SER A 390 -24.86 34.30 44.08
N PRO A 391 -24.94 35.02 42.94
CA PRO A 391 -24.70 34.65 41.54
C PRO A 391 -23.72 35.66 40.87
N LEU A 392 -23.07 35.31 39.75
CA LEU A 392 -22.51 36.33 38.84
C LEU A 392 -22.21 35.80 37.42
N GLY A 393 -22.77 36.50 36.43
CA GLY A 393 -22.13 36.72 35.12
C GLY A 393 -22.46 35.74 33.99
N SER A 394 -23.45 36.11 33.16
CA SER A 394 -23.59 35.60 31.79
C SER A 394 -22.40 36.07 30.91
N PRO A 395 -21.76 35.21 30.11
CA PRO A 395 -20.81 35.64 29.09
C PRO A 395 -21.52 36.01 27.77
N PRO A 396 -20.89 36.84 26.91
CA PRO A 396 -21.53 37.44 25.75
C PRO A 396 -21.68 36.49 24.55
N SER A 397 -22.75 36.75 23.79
CA SER A 397 -23.05 36.22 22.46
C SER A 397 -21.87 36.38 21.49
N LEU A 398 -21.25 35.27 21.11
CA LEU A 398 -20.31 35.20 19.98
C LEU A 398 -21.10 35.32 18.67
N GLY A 399 -20.65 36.27 17.83
CA GLY A 399 -21.24 36.58 16.54
C GLY A 399 -21.21 35.40 15.57
N SER A 400 -22.17 35.43 14.65
CA SER A 400 -22.32 34.45 13.58
C SER A 400 -21.06 34.35 12.70
N PRO A 401 -20.72 33.14 12.21
CA PRO A 401 -19.63 32.96 11.24
C PRO A 401 -19.99 33.60 9.89
N PRO A 402 -18.98 33.97 9.06
CA PRO A 402 -19.21 34.52 7.72
C PRO A 402 -19.81 33.45 6.77
N PRO A 403 -20.50 33.87 5.70
CA PRO A 403 -21.20 32.95 4.82
C PRO A 403 -20.21 32.14 3.96
N LEU A 404 -20.49 30.84 3.83
CA LEU A 404 -19.91 29.92 2.85
C LEU A 404 -20.11 30.46 1.42
N ASP A 405 -19.07 30.33 0.60
CA ASP A 405 -19.09 30.60 -0.83
C ASP A 405 -20.30 29.93 -1.48
N SER A 406 -21.25 30.76 -1.93
CA SER A 406 -22.42 30.30 -2.64
C SER A 406 -22.05 29.95 -4.08
N PRO A 407 -22.61 28.87 -4.67
CA PRO A 407 -22.37 28.54 -6.08
C PRO A 407 -22.81 29.69 -6.99
N PRO A 408 -22.18 29.87 -8.17
CA PRO A 408 -22.65 30.84 -9.15
C PRO A 408 -24.09 30.51 -9.55
N ARG A 409 -24.95 31.55 -9.58
CA ARG A 409 -26.34 31.42 -10.01
C ARG A 409 -26.41 30.92 -11.45
N PHE A 410 -27.33 30.00 -11.71
CA PHE A 410 -27.75 29.60 -13.06
C PHE A 410 -28.10 30.85 -13.88
N ASN A 411 -27.18 31.28 -14.75
CA ASN A 411 -27.54 32.02 -15.93
C ASN A 411 -27.74 30.98 -17.02
N SER A 412 -29.01 30.72 -17.36
CA SER A 412 -29.40 29.87 -18.48
C SER A 412 -28.63 30.27 -19.75
N PRO A 413 -28.08 29.32 -20.52
CA PRO A 413 -27.48 29.66 -21.80
C PRO A 413 -28.58 30.14 -22.79
N PRO A 414 -28.26 31.07 -23.70
CA PRO A 414 -29.20 31.51 -24.72
C PRO A 414 -29.54 30.33 -25.65
N ARG A 415 -30.85 30.14 -25.91
CA ARG A 415 -31.36 29.18 -26.89
C ARG A 415 -30.71 29.43 -28.26
N SER A 416 -29.74 28.61 -28.63
CA SER A 416 -29.30 28.49 -30.02
C SER A 416 -30.34 27.71 -30.82
N ARG A 417 -30.81 28.31 -31.91
CA ARG A 417 -31.70 27.70 -32.89
C ARG A 417 -31.07 26.44 -33.48
N SER A 418 -31.87 25.40 -33.64
CA SER A 418 -31.56 24.16 -34.35
C SER A 418 -31.08 24.43 -35.78
N PRO A 419 -30.07 23.71 -36.31
CA PRO A 419 -29.89 23.56 -37.74
C PRO A 419 -30.73 22.41 -38.28
N GLU A 420 -31.25 22.59 -39.50
CA GLU A 420 -31.98 21.63 -40.32
C GLU A 420 -31.23 20.31 -40.56
N PRO A 421 -31.95 19.21 -40.83
CA PRO A 421 -31.35 17.92 -41.14
C PRO A 421 -30.87 17.87 -42.59
N LEU A 422 -29.58 17.56 -42.78
CA LEU A 422 -29.02 17.16 -44.07
C LEU A 422 -29.34 15.69 -44.34
N GLU A 423 -30.02 15.45 -45.47
CA GLU A 423 -30.26 14.14 -46.05
C GLU A 423 -28.93 13.47 -46.44
N LEU A 424 -28.77 12.18 -46.08
CA LEU A 424 -27.78 11.30 -46.68
C LEU A 424 -28.51 10.11 -47.32
N PRO A 425 -28.23 9.77 -48.60
CA PRO A 425 -28.84 8.63 -49.25
C PRO A 425 -28.13 7.32 -48.92
N SER A 426 -28.96 6.28 -48.84
CA SER A 426 -28.64 4.85 -48.81
C SER A 426 -27.93 4.35 -50.07
N SER A 427 -27.00 3.40 -49.95
CA SER A 427 -27.16 2.02 -50.46
C SER A 427 -25.84 1.22 -50.57
N HIS A 428 -25.96 -0.04 -50.12
CA HIS A 428 -25.44 -1.31 -50.64
C HIS A 428 -23.94 -1.62 -50.94
N ASP A 429 -23.54 -2.72 -50.29
CA ASP A 429 -22.88 -3.95 -50.77
C ASP A 429 -21.44 -3.94 -51.32
N GLY A 430 -20.61 -4.79 -50.68
CA GLY A 430 -20.03 -5.93 -51.39
C GLY A 430 -18.49 -6.00 -51.55
N ASN A 431 -17.90 -6.97 -50.86
CA ASN A 431 -16.75 -7.83 -51.25
C ASN A 431 -15.29 -7.31 -51.30
N LEU A 432 -14.47 -7.91 -50.41
CA LEU A 432 -13.23 -8.67 -50.61
C LEU A 432 -12.32 -8.36 -51.83
N ARG A 433 -11.05 -7.98 -51.58
CA ARG A 433 -9.82 -8.79 -51.80
C ARG A 433 -8.51 -8.02 -51.57
N GLU A 434 -7.49 -8.77 -51.14
CA GLU A 434 -6.04 -8.45 -51.12
C GLU A 434 -5.51 -7.91 -52.46
N ILE A 435 -4.41 -7.14 -52.41
CA ILE A 435 -3.13 -7.38 -53.14
C ILE A 435 -2.06 -6.39 -52.63
N ALA A 436 -0.82 -6.88 -52.61
CA ALA A 436 0.39 -6.29 -52.06
C ALA A 436 1.18 -5.34 -53.01
N LEU A 437 2.11 -4.58 -52.38
CA LEU A 437 3.46 -4.16 -52.83
C LEU A 437 3.66 -3.27 -54.08
N THR A 438 4.32 -2.12 -53.88
CA THR A 438 5.52 -1.59 -54.61
C THR A 438 5.85 -0.17 -54.09
N GLN A 439 6.95 0.04 -53.35
CA GLN A 439 8.26 0.58 -53.80
C GLN A 439 8.24 1.86 -54.66
N GLY A 440 8.86 2.94 -54.16
CA GLY A 440 9.46 3.98 -55.01
C GLY A 440 9.61 5.38 -54.35
N PRO A 441 10.76 6.06 -54.46
CA PRO A 441 11.23 7.07 -53.49
C PRO A 441 11.00 8.53 -53.95
N THR A 442 11.08 9.50 -53.03
CA THR A 442 11.32 10.89 -53.41
C THR A 442 12.18 11.61 -52.37
N GLU A 443 13.03 12.47 -52.91
CA GLU A 443 14.31 12.96 -52.42
C GLU A 443 14.23 14.05 -51.34
N LEU A 444 15.35 14.17 -50.63
CA LEU A 444 15.78 15.27 -49.76
C LEU A 444 15.76 16.64 -50.47
N PRO A 445 15.86 17.73 -49.70
CA PRO A 445 17.08 18.51 -49.88
C PRO A 445 17.84 18.81 -48.58
N VAL A 446 19.09 19.19 -48.82
CA VAL A 446 20.30 19.23 -47.99
C VAL A 446 20.52 20.60 -47.33
N ALA A 447 21.37 20.58 -46.29
CA ALA A 447 22.15 21.67 -45.64
C ALA A 447 21.49 22.33 -44.41
N ALA A 448 22.16 22.50 -43.27
CA ALA A 448 23.59 22.81 -43.08
C ALA A 448 24.19 22.25 -41.77
N ALA A 449 25.49 21.97 -41.81
CA ALA A 449 26.31 21.48 -40.71
C ALA A 449 26.72 22.59 -39.70
N PRO A 450 27.02 22.24 -38.43
CA PRO A 450 27.52 23.19 -37.44
C PRO A 450 29.04 23.34 -37.49
N GLN A 451 29.52 24.57 -37.27
CA GLN A 451 30.93 24.89 -37.10
C GLN A 451 31.32 24.83 -35.61
N SER A 452 32.35 24.05 -35.28
CA SER A 452 33.24 24.30 -34.13
C SER A 452 34.43 25.13 -34.65
N PRO A 453 35.01 26.07 -33.87
CA PRO A 453 36.05 25.65 -32.90
C PRO A 453 36.24 26.59 -31.68
N LYS A 454 36.77 26.03 -30.57
CA LYS A 454 38.04 26.44 -29.91
C LYS A 454 38.09 25.98 -28.44
N SER A 455 39.04 25.12 -28.15
CA SER A 455 39.60 24.88 -26.81
C SER A 455 40.42 26.08 -26.32
N PRO A 456 40.48 26.30 -25.00
CA PRO A 456 41.71 26.73 -24.34
C PRO A 456 42.21 25.67 -23.33
N GLN A 457 43.54 25.65 -23.19
CA GLN A 457 44.38 24.77 -22.38
C GLN A 457 44.18 24.92 -20.85
N PRO A 458 44.68 23.94 -20.06
CA PRO A 458 44.40 23.81 -18.62
C PRO A 458 45.30 24.68 -17.74
N ALA A 459 44.73 25.20 -16.66
CA ALA A 459 45.44 25.89 -15.59
C ALA A 459 45.98 24.90 -14.53
N GLU A 460 47.03 25.35 -13.89
CA GLU A 460 48.02 24.63 -13.07
C GLU A 460 47.47 23.89 -11.83
N VAL A 461 48.07 22.72 -11.58
CA VAL A 461 48.03 21.97 -10.32
C VAL A 461 49.18 22.45 -9.43
N PRO A 462 48.97 22.81 -8.16
CA PRO A 462 50.05 22.84 -7.17
C PRO A 462 50.23 21.45 -6.55
N GLY A 463 51.48 20.95 -6.59
CA GLY A 463 51.88 19.64 -6.11
C GLY A 463 51.85 19.48 -4.57
N PRO A 464 51.98 18.23 -4.09
CA PRO A 464 51.92 17.92 -2.66
C PRO A 464 53.29 18.09 -1.99
N GLU A 465 53.29 18.74 -0.83
CA GLU A 465 54.42 18.76 0.09
C GLU A 465 54.62 17.40 0.77
N SER A 466 55.90 17.05 0.90
CA SER A 466 56.43 15.81 1.46
C SER A 466 56.58 15.94 2.97
N ILE A 467 56.17 14.92 3.75
CA ILE A 467 56.71 14.65 5.09
C ILE A 467 57.02 13.15 5.25
N THR A 468 58.31 12.86 5.07
CA THR A 468 59.21 11.93 5.78
C THR A 468 58.70 10.63 6.42
N CYS A 469 59.23 9.52 5.88
CA CYS A 469 60.03 8.47 6.54
C CYS A 469 59.67 8.00 7.96
N LEU A 470 59.39 6.69 8.09
CA LEU A 470 60.18 5.80 8.96
C LEU A 470 60.18 4.35 8.39
N ASP A 471 61.33 3.73 8.57
CA ASP A 471 61.89 2.55 7.92
C ASP A 471 61.59 1.24 8.68
N LYS A 472 61.49 0.11 7.92
CA LYS A 472 62.06 -1.26 8.14
C LYS A 472 61.56 -2.08 9.36
N GLU A 473 61.45 -3.42 9.37
CA GLU A 473 62.04 -4.59 8.68
C GLU A 473 60.94 -5.69 8.56
N VAL A 474 60.76 -6.45 7.47
CA VAL A 474 61.51 -7.62 6.96
C VAL A 474 61.82 -8.71 8.01
N THR A 475 61.13 -9.85 7.92
CA THR A 475 61.76 -11.19 7.87
C THR A 475 60.86 -12.20 7.15
N GLU A 476 61.49 -12.88 6.18
CA GLU A 476 61.04 -14.05 5.42
C GLU A 476 60.95 -15.33 6.26
N ASN A 477 60.12 -16.28 5.82
CA ASN A 477 60.41 -17.72 5.61
C ASN A 477 59.09 -18.40 5.21
N ALA A 478 58.87 -18.90 3.97
CA ALA A 478 59.40 -20.14 3.37
C ALA A 478 59.26 -21.34 4.31
N GLY A 479 58.59 -22.47 4.01
CA GLY A 479 57.91 -22.98 2.82
C GLY A 479 57.58 -24.47 3.05
N ILE A 480 57.15 -25.15 1.98
CA ILE A 480 57.10 -26.63 1.80
C ILE A 480 55.92 -27.32 2.51
N GLY A 481 55.07 -28.16 1.90
CA GLY A 481 55.03 -28.72 0.55
C GLY A 481 54.28 -30.07 0.58
N SER A 482 53.68 -30.44 -0.57
CA SER A 482 53.27 -31.81 -0.98
C SER A 482 52.00 -32.37 -0.30
N LYS A 483 51.09 -33.13 -0.93
CA LYS A 483 51.25 -34.10 -2.03
C LYS A 483 49.87 -34.54 -2.56
N GLU A 484 49.82 -34.88 -3.85
CA GLU A 484 48.76 -35.63 -4.53
C GLU A 484 48.38 -36.95 -3.83
N MET A 485 47.12 -37.37 -3.98
CA MET A 485 46.80 -38.78 -4.25
C MET A 485 45.52 -38.94 -5.10
N VAL A 486 45.70 -39.74 -6.15
CA VAL A 486 44.74 -40.27 -7.11
C VAL A 486 44.09 -41.57 -6.57
N ALA A 487 42.79 -41.78 -6.83
CA ALA A 487 42.11 -43.06 -7.09
C ALA A 487 40.62 -42.74 -7.31
N GLU A 488 39.99 -42.86 -8.49
CA GLU A 488 39.73 -44.02 -9.36
C GLU A 488 38.65 -45.01 -8.84
N SER A 489 37.55 -45.05 -9.61
CA SER A 489 36.58 -46.14 -9.86
C SER A 489 35.52 -46.53 -8.83
N LYS A 490 34.22 -46.42 -9.22
CA LYS A 490 33.45 -47.54 -9.82
C LYS A 490 32.00 -47.16 -10.17
N ASN A 491 31.62 -47.48 -11.41
CA ASN A 491 30.26 -47.69 -11.91
C ASN A 491 29.51 -48.76 -11.09
N VAL A 492 28.20 -48.56 -10.88
CA VAL A 492 27.18 -49.62 -10.90
C VAL A 492 25.86 -49.02 -11.40
N ASP A 493 25.51 -49.38 -12.64
CA ASP A 493 24.13 -49.50 -13.13
C ASP A 493 23.36 -50.54 -12.31
N THR A 494 22.08 -50.30 -12.03
CA THR A 494 21.03 -51.34 -12.14
C THR A 494 19.63 -50.72 -12.08
N ASP A 495 18.96 -50.78 -13.22
CA ASP A 495 17.58 -51.23 -13.43
C ASP A 495 16.41 -50.76 -12.55
N SER A 496 15.48 -50.09 -13.25
CA SER A 496 14.04 -50.18 -13.02
C SER A 496 13.54 -51.64 -13.23
N PRO A 497 12.37 -52.02 -12.67
CA PRO A 497 11.19 -51.96 -13.55
C PRO A 497 9.86 -51.60 -12.89
N LYS A 498 9.00 -51.14 -13.79
CA LYS A 498 7.53 -51.01 -13.80
C LYS A 498 6.71 -52.00 -12.96
N SER A 499 5.50 -51.50 -12.65
CA SER A 499 4.21 -52.21 -12.63
C SER A 499 3.83 -52.94 -11.34
N THR A 500 2.96 -52.33 -10.53
CA THR A 500 1.55 -52.75 -10.44
C THR A 500 0.67 -51.59 -9.99
#